data_AF-A0A9W6L6H3-F1
#
_entry.id   AF-A0A9W6L6H3-F1
#
_cell.length_a   1.000
_cell.length_b   1.000
_cell.length_c   1.000
_cell.angle_alpha   90.00
_cell.angle_beta   90.00
_cell.angle_gamma   90.00
#
_symmetry.space_group_name_H-M   'P 1'
#
loop_
_entity.id
_entity.type
_entity.pdbx_description
1 polymer ?
#
loop_
_entity_poly.entity_id
_entity_poly.type
_entity_poly.pdbx_seq_one_letter_code
_entity_poly.pdbx_strand_id
1 'polypeptide(L)' 'MSDAEHTEETPTIRTRLQAMLSEERIASHLERKVIKLDGVVVDDLDTPAPPGTRIVFGGS' A
#
# COMPACT_ATOMS: atom_id res chain seq x y z
N MET A 1 34.35 2.61 4.52
CA MET A 1 33.10 3.06 3.91
C MET A 1 32.05 2.08 4.40
N SER A 2 31.16 2.54 5.29
CA SER A 2 30.18 1.67 5.92
C SER A 2 29.16 1.22 4.90
N ASP A 3 28.94 -0.09 4.89
CA ASP A 3 27.97 -0.84 4.13
C ASP A 3 26.65 -0.06 4.05
N ALA A 4 26.28 0.40 2.86
CA ALA A 4 24.95 0.90 2.61
C ALA A 4 24.06 -0.35 2.54
N GLU A 5 23.59 -0.81 3.69
CA GLU A 5 22.51 -1.78 3.81
C GLU A 5 21.29 -1.18 3.10
N HIS A 6 21.22 -1.38 1.78
CA HIS A 6 19.97 -1.31 1.05
C HIS A 6 19.20 -2.54 1.50
N THR A 7 18.62 -2.45 2.70
CA THR A 7 17.48 -3.27 3.06
C THR A 7 16.46 -2.98 1.95
N GLU A 8 16.30 -3.91 1.01
CA GLU A 8 15.21 -3.86 0.05
C GLU A 8 13.92 -4.06 0.84
N GLU A 9 13.51 -3.03 1.57
CA GLU A 9 12.31 -3.04 2.39
C GLU A 9 11.16 -3.34 1.44
N THR A 10 10.48 -4.45 1.71
CA THR A 10 9.32 -4.86 0.92
C THR A 10 8.33 -3.70 0.93
N PRO A 11 7.94 -3.15 -0.23
CA PRO A 11 7.14 -1.93 -0.26
C PRO A 11 5.78 -2.21 0.38
N THR A 12 5.29 -1.27 1.19
CA THR A 12 3.97 -1.39 1.83
C THR A 12 2.87 -0.90 0.90
N ILE A 13 1.62 -1.17 1.28
CA ILE A 13 0.45 -0.60 0.59
C ILE A 13 0.55 0.93 0.58
N ARG A 14 0.96 1.56 1.70
CA ARG A 14 1.14 3.01 1.81
C ARG A 14 2.12 3.52 0.75
N THR A 15 3.34 2.98 0.72
CA THR A 15 4.40 3.44 -0.20
C THR A 15 3.97 3.29 -1.65
N ARG A 16 3.28 2.19 -1.99
CA ARG A 16 2.78 1.96 -3.35
C ARG A 16 1.66 2.92 -3.74
N LEU A 17 0.73 3.22 -2.82
CA LEU A 17 -0.38 4.13 -3.10
C LEU A 17 0.07 5.59 -3.14
N GLN A 18 1.04 5.99 -2.31
CA GLN A 18 1.62 7.34 -2.30
C GLN A 18 2.27 7.72 -3.65
N ALA A 19 2.70 6.74 -4.44
CA ALA A 19 3.20 6.98 -5.79
C ALA A 19 2.11 7.48 -6.78
N MET A 20 0.83 7.32 -6.43
CA MET A 20 -0.31 7.65 -7.31
C MET A 20 -1.35 8.57 -6.68
N LEU A 21 -1.42 8.64 -5.35
CA LEU A 21 -2.47 9.33 -4.59
C LEU A 21 -1.86 10.15 -3.45
N SER A 22 -2.54 11.23 -3.06
CA SER A 22 -2.23 11.96 -1.84
C SER A 22 -2.60 11.15 -0.60
N GLU A 23 -1.95 11.41 0.53
CA GLU A 23 -2.23 10.74 1.81
C GLU A 23 -3.69 10.92 2.24
N GLU A 24 -4.25 12.12 2.09
CA GLU A 24 -5.66 12.41 2.38
C GLU A 24 -6.60 11.49 1.58
N ARG A 25 -6.31 11.31 0.28
CA ARG A 25 -7.11 10.43 -0.57
C ARG A 25 -6.94 8.97 -0.14
N ILE A 26 -5.74 8.54 0.21
CA ILE A 26 -5.49 7.18 0.70
C ILE A 26 -6.28 6.92 1.99
N ALA A 27 -6.22 7.84 2.95
CA ALA A 27 -6.96 7.76 4.21
C ALA A 27 -8.47 7.63 3.97
N SER A 28 -9.04 8.45 3.08
CA SER A 28 -10.46 8.36 2.73
C SER A 28 -10.85 6.99 2.14
N HIS A 29 -10.01 6.37 1.31
CA HIS A 29 -10.29 5.03 0.78
C HIS A 29 -10.14 3.94 1.85
N LEU A 30 -9.21 4.11 2.80
CA LEU A 30 -9.04 3.20 3.93
C LEU A 30 -10.26 3.25 4.86
N GLU A 31 -10.71 4.45 5.23
CA GLU A 31 -11.90 4.68 6.06
C GLU A 31 -13.16 4.06 5.44
N ARG A 32 -13.29 4.18 4.11
CA ARG A 32 -14.39 3.57 3.35
C ARG A 32 -14.26 2.05 3.18
N LYS A 33 -13.15 1.45 3.65
CA LYS A 33 -12.84 0.01 3.54
C LYS A 33 -12.93 -0.51 2.11
N VAL A 34 -12.49 0.31 1.15
CA VAL A 34 -12.51 -0.04 -0.28
C VAL A 34 -11.16 -0.50 -0.80
N ILE A 35 -10.07 -0.30 -0.07
CA ILE A 35 -8.74 -0.77 -0.50
C ILE A 35 -8.69 -2.29 -0.33
N LYS A 36 -8.26 -3.00 -1.37
CA LYS A 36 -8.06 -4.45 -1.35
C LYS A 36 -6.67 -4.82 -1.85
N LEU A 37 -6.01 -5.74 -1.15
CA LEU A 37 -4.76 -6.39 -1.57
C LEU A 37 -5.09 -7.84 -1.95
N ASP A 38 -4.85 -8.21 -3.20
CA ASP A 38 -5.17 -9.55 -3.75
C ASP A 38 -6.62 -9.99 -3.50
N GLY A 39 -7.54 -9.02 -3.49
CA GLY A 39 -8.97 -9.24 -3.28
C GLY A 39 -9.42 -9.19 -1.81
N VAL A 40 -8.49 -9.12 -0.85
CA VAL A 40 -8.78 -9.00 0.59
C VAL A 40 -8.83 -7.54 0.99
N VAL A 41 -9.90 -7.11 1.66
CA VAL A 41 -10.01 -5.75 2.20
C VAL A 41 -8.93 -5.55 3.26
N VAL A 42 -8.18 -4.46 3.13
CA VAL A 42 -7.12 -4.10 4.08
C VAL A 42 -7.60 -2.98 4.99
N ASP A 43 -7.19 -3.05 6.25
CA ASP A 43 -7.41 -2.05 7.28
C ASP A 43 -6.10 -1.40 7.76
N ASP A 44 -4.95 -1.97 7.39
CA ASP A 44 -3.62 -1.44 7.67
C ASP A 44 -2.83 -1.15 6.38
N LEU A 45 -2.38 0.10 6.23
CA LEU A 45 -1.56 0.56 5.11
C LEU A 45 -0.08 0.18 5.23
N ASP A 46 0.38 -0.17 6.43
CA ASP A 46 1.74 -0.66 6.68
C ASP A 46 1.91 -2.14 6.32
N THR A 47 0.83 -2.80 5.89
CA THR A 47 0.87 -4.15 5.33
C THR A 47 1.87 -4.25 4.16
N PRO A 48 2.77 -5.24 4.15
CA PRO A 48 3.68 -5.48 3.03
C PRO A 48 2.92 -5.82 1.75
N ALA A 49 3.27 -5.14 0.65
CA ALA A 49 2.67 -5.31 -0.67
C ALA A 49 3.76 -5.51 -1.74
N PRO A 50 4.49 -6.65 -1.71
CA PRO A 50 5.60 -6.92 -2.62
C PRO A 50 5.18 -6.84 -4.10
N PRO A 51 6.13 -6.60 -5.02
CA PRO A 51 5.89 -6.71 -6.45
C PRO A 51 5.22 -8.06 -6.79
N GLY A 52 4.15 -8.01 -7.59
CA GLY A 52 3.30 -9.18 -7.89
C GLY A 52 1.96 -9.19 -7.15
N THR A 53 1.84 -8.47 -6.03
CA THR A 53 0.54 -8.26 -5.37
C THR A 53 -0.27 -7.16 -6.04
N ARG A 54 -1.58 -7.36 -6.09
CA ARG A 54 -2.53 -6.48 -6.77
C ARG A 54 -3.33 -5.65 -5.77
N ILE A 55 -3.09 -4.34 -5.77
CA ILE A 55 -3.88 -3.38 -5.01
C ILE A 55 -5.03 -2.89 -5.90
N VAL A 56 -6.27 -2.98 -5.43
CA VAL A 56 -7.47 -2.47 -6.13
C VAL A 56 -8.36 -1.70 -5.17
N PHE A 57 -9.16 -0.79 -5.72
CA PHE A 57 -10.23 -0.11 -4.99
C PHE A 57 -11.57 -0.77 -5.34
N GLY A 58 -12.31 -1.18 -4.32
CA GLY A 58 -13.69 -1.64 -4.42
C GLY A 58 -14.69 -0.49 -4.41
N GLY A 59 -15.93 -0.80 -4.75
CA GLY A 59 -16.97 0.20 -4.94
C GLY A 59 -17.09 0.56 -6.42
N SER A 60 -18.27 0.31 -6.97
CA SER A 60 -18.71 0.86 -8.25
C SER A 60 -19.23 2.28 -8.05
#